data_AF-A0A5U7D7Q9-F1
#
_entry.id   AF-A0A5U7D7Q9-F1
#
_cell.length_a   1.000
_cell.length_b   1.000
_cell.length_c   1.000
_cell.angle_alpha   90.00
_cell.angle_beta   90.00
_cell.angle_gamma   90.00
#
_symmetry.space_group_name_H-M   'P 1'
#
loop_
_entity.id
_entity.type
_entity.pdbx_description
1 polymer ?
#
loop_
_entity_poly.entity_id
_entity_poly.type
_entity_poly.pdbx_seq_one_letter_code
_entity_poly.pdbx_strand_id
1 'polypeptide(L)'
;MDFFKFDQLITPKILSIIYLLLVIFCIVMAVKTGGTNGIQMICWIIAAIVMRVPFEFVMVTFKNNEYLRRICEEMEEKKAE
;
A
#
# COMPACT_ATOMS: atom_id res chain seq x y z
N MET A 1 -9.12 -3.94 25.01
CA MET A 1 -8.77 -2.88 24.04
C MET A 1 -8.17 -3.59 22.83
N ASP A 2 -9.01 -4.38 22.16
CA ASP A 2 -8.57 -5.44 21.26
C ASP A 2 -8.69 -5.01 19.79
N PHE A 3 -8.17 -3.81 19.50
CA PHE A 3 -8.15 -3.26 18.14
C PHE A 3 -6.85 -3.55 17.39
N PHE A 4 -5.95 -4.34 17.99
CA PHE A 4 -4.66 -4.76 17.40
C PHE A 4 -4.66 -6.23 17.00
N LYS A 5 -5.78 -6.74 16.45
CA LYS A 5 -5.71 -7.95 15.63
C LYS A 5 -5.02 -7.62 14.30
N PHE A 6 -3.70 -7.60 14.38
CA PHE A 6 -2.71 -7.81 13.30
C PHE A 6 -3.00 -9.09 12.46
N ASP A 7 -4.01 -9.87 12.86
CA ASP A 7 -4.36 -11.20 12.40
C ASP A 7 -5.24 -11.26 11.15
N GLN A 8 -5.63 -10.11 10.62
CA GLN A 8 -6.21 -10.08 9.29
C GLN A 8 -5.36 -9.16 8.44
N LEU A 9 -4.95 -9.69 7.29
CA LEU A 9 -4.41 -9.01 6.11
C LEU A 9 -5.30 -7.86 5.58
N ILE A 10 -6.15 -7.27 6.42
CA ILE A 10 -6.88 -6.03 6.22
C ILE A 10 -5.91 -4.93 5.81
N THR A 11 -4.77 -4.76 6.49
CA THR A 11 -3.87 -3.62 6.23
C THR A 11 -3.33 -3.56 4.80
N PRO A 12 -2.73 -4.63 4.21
CA PRO A 12 -2.30 -4.60 2.81
C PRO A 12 -3.47 -4.50 1.82
N LYS A 13 -4.64 -5.08 2.12
CA LYS A 13 -5.84 -4.96 1.28
C LYS A 13 -6.43 -3.55 1.29
N ILE A 14 -6.53 -2.92 2.46
CA ILE A 14 -6.97 -1.53 2.61
C ILE A 14 -6.01 -0.59 1.89
N LEU A 15 -4.70 -0.79 2.03
CA LEU A 15 -3.70 0.01 1.32
C LEU A 15 -3.85 -0.11 -0.21
N SER A 16 -4.14 -1.30 -0.72
CA SER A 16 -4.43 -1.49 -2.14
C SER A 16 -5.67 -0.72 -2.61
N ILE A 17 -6.75 -0.71 -1.81
CA ILE A 17 -7.97 0.04 -2.10
C ILE A 17 -7.70 1.55 -2.08
N ILE A 18 -6.98 2.04 -1.07
CA ILE A 18 -6.59 3.46 -0.95
C ILE A 18 -5.71 3.87 -2.13
N TYR A 19 -4.74 3.04 -2.51
CA TYR A 19 -3.90 3.27 -3.68
C TYR A 19 -4.74 3.39 -4.96
N LEU A 20 -5.70 2.49 -5.17
CA LEU A 20 -6.58 2.53 -6.34
C LEU A 20 -7.41 3.83 -6.37
N LEU A 21 -7.96 4.26 -5.22
CA LEU A 21 -8.68 5.52 -5.11
C LEU A 21 -7.78 6.73 -5.43
N LEU A 22 -6.54 6.74 -4.95
CA LEU A 22 -5.57 7.81 -5.20
C LEU A 22 -5.15 7.88 -6.67
N VAL A 23 -4.99 6.73 -7.34
CA VAL A 23 -4.70 6.67 -8.77
C VAL A 23 -5.88 7.23 -9.58
N ILE A 24 -7.11 6.82 -9.26
CA ILE A 24 -8.32 7.37 -9.90
C ILE A 24 -8.38 8.89 -9.71
N PHE A 25 -8.12 9.36 -8.49
CA PHE A 25 -8.08 10.79 -8.19
C PHE A 25 -7.04 11.52 -9.05
N CYS A 26 -5.81 10.99 -9.17
CA CYS A 26 -4.77 11.59 -10.00
C CYS A 26 -5.18 11.66 -11.49
N ILE A 27 -5.85 10.62 -12.00
CA ILE A 27 -6.37 10.59 -13.37
C ILE A 27 -7.45 11.65 -13.58
N VAL A 28 -8.42 11.76 -12.67
CA VAL A 28 -9.48 12.77 -12.74
C VAL A 28 -8.89 14.19 -12.73
N MET A 29 -7.91 14.42 -11.87
CA MET A 29 -7.21 15.71 -11.81
C MET A 29 -6.42 15.97 -13.09
N ALA A 30 -5.70 14.99 -13.63
CA ALA A 30 -4.99 15.15 -14.90
C ALA A 30 -5.93 15.55 -16.04
N VAL A 31 -7.08 14.90 -16.18
CA VAL A 31 -8.09 15.23 -17.21
C VAL A 31 -8.66 16.62 -17.01
N LYS A 32 -9.02 16.99 -15.77
CA LYS A 32 -9.57 18.32 -15.46
C LYS A 32 -8.57 19.45 -15.76
N THR A 33 -7.30 19.21 -15.48
CA THR A 33 -6.25 20.25 -15.58
C THR A 33 -5.58 20.29 -16.96
N GLY A 34 -5.67 19.20 -17.73
CA GLY A 34 -5.10 19.10 -19.08
C GLY A 34 -5.70 20.07 -20.09
N GLY A 35 -6.94 20.52 -19.89
CA GLY A 35 -7.56 21.53 -20.74
C GLY A 35 -7.07 22.97 -20.51
N THR A 36 -6.43 23.25 -19.37
CA THR A 36 -6.05 24.62 -18.97
C THR A 36 -4.55 24.81 -18.86
N ASN A 37 -3.80 23.81 -18.39
CA ASN A 37 -2.36 23.90 -18.19
C ASN A 37 -1.68 22.54 -18.36
N GLY A 38 -1.05 22.32 -19.51
CA GLY A 38 -0.38 21.06 -19.85
C GLY A 38 0.74 20.67 -18.87
N ILE A 39 1.39 21.65 -18.22
CA ILE A 39 2.41 21.38 -17.20
C ILE A 39 1.79 20.72 -15.98
N GLN A 40 0.63 21.22 -15.53
CA GLN A 40 -0.07 20.65 -14.38
C GLN A 40 -0.57 19.24 -14.67
N MET A 41 -0.99 18.95 -15.91
CA MET A 41 -1.33 17.59 -16.34
C MET A 41 -0.15 16.64 -16.18
N ILE A 42 1.05 17.03 -16.64
CA ILE A 42 2.26 16.22 -16.51
C ILE A 42 2.61 16.00 -15.03
N CYS A 43 2.47 17.01 -14.18
CA CYS A 43 2.69 16.87 -12.74
C CYS A 43 1.77 15.82 -12.11
N TRP A 44 0.48 15.78 -12.48
CA TRP A 44 -0.46 14.77 -11.97
C TRP A 44 -0.14 13.35 -12.44
N ILE A 45 0.33 13.20 -13.68
CA ILE A 45 0.79 11.91 -14.21
C ILE A 45 2.02 11.43 -13.44
N ILE A 46 2.99 12.31 -13.20
CA ILE A 46 4.20 11.99 -12.41
C ILE A 46 3.81 11.62 -10.97
N ALA A 47 2.90 12.38 -10.36
CA ALA A 47 2.41 12.09 -9.00
C ALA A 47 1.80 10.68 -8.92
N ALA A 48 1.01 10.25 -9.90
CA ALA A 48 0.45 8.90 -9.94
C ALA A 48 1.52 7.80 -9.96
N ILE A 49 2.64 8.03 -10.65
CA ILE A 49 3.77 7.08 -10.72
C ILE A 49 4.52 7.06 -9.38
N VAL A 50 4.86 8.23 -8.84
CA VAL A 50 5.60 8.37 -7.58
C VAL A 50 4.84 7.71 -6.42
N MET A 51 3.51 7.79 -6.43
CA MET A 51 2.66 7.15 -5.43
C MET A 51 2.79 5.62 -5.39
N ARG A 52 3.30 4.94 -6.43
CA ARG A 52 3.53 3.49 -6.36
C ARG A 52 4.60 3.11 -5.34
N VAL A 53 5.67 3.90 -5.27
CA VAL A 53 6.86 3.60 -4.47
C VAL A 53 6.52 3.40 -2.99
N PRO A 54 5.89 4.36 -2.28
CA PRO A 54 5.59 4.18 -0.86
C PRO A 54 4.59 3.05 -0.61
N PHE A 55 3.60 2.84 -1.46
CA PHE A 55 2.61 1.77 -1.28
C PHE A 55 3.22 0.38 -1.45
N GLU A 56 4.09 0.18 -2.44
CA GLU A 56 4.85 -1.07 -2.61
C GLU A 56 5.79 -1.30 -1.43
N PHE A 57 6.50 -0.27 -0.98
CA PHE A 57 7.38 -0.36 0.20
C PHE A 57 6.62 -0.81 1.45
N VAL A 58 5.49 -0.16 1.75
CA VAL A 58 4.67 -0.52 2.91
C VAL A 58 4.18 -1.96 2.80
N MET A 59 3.75 -2.41 1.61
CA MET A 59 3.32 -3.78 1.39
C MET A 59 4.44 -4.81 1.62
N VAL A 60 5.67 -4.51 1.16
CA VAL A 60 6.84 -5.37 1.40
C VAL A 60 7.18 -5.43 2.89
N THR A 61 7.14 -4.30 3.61
CA THR A 61 7.37 -4.29 5.06
C THR A 61 6.34 -5.15 5.80
N PHE A 62 5.06 -5.08 5.43
CA PHE A 62 4.04 -5.96 6.01
C PHE A 62 4.32 -7.43 5.76
N LYS A 63 4.69 -7.81 4.53
CA LYS A 63 5.08 -9.19 4.20
C LYS A 63 6.28 -9.65 5.01
N ASN A 64 7.30 -8.81 5.18
CA ASN A 64 8.48 -9.13 5.98
C ASN A 64 8.11 -9.39 7.45
N ASN A 65 7.20 -8.60 8.01
CA ASN A 65 6.73 -8.79 9.38
C ASN A 65 5.94 -10.10 9.54
N GLU A 66 5.16 -10.48 8.52
CA GLU A 66 4.43 -11.76 8.50
C GLU A 66 5.37 -12.95 8.39
N TYR A 67 6.44 -12.86 7.58
CA TYR A 67 7.48 -13.88 7.52
C TYR A 67 8.18 -14.09 8.87
N LEU A 68 8.54 -13.01 9.57
CA LEU A 68 9.14 -13.10 10.90
C LEU A 68 8.20 -13.78 11.90
N ARG A 69 6.91 -13.45 11.87
CA ARG A 69 5.90 -14.08 12.71
C ARG A 69 5.82 -15.59 12.46
N ARG A 70 5.74 -15.99 11.19
CA ARG A 70 5.69 -17.41 10.81
C ARG A 70 6.93 -18.19 11.25
N ILE A 71 8.13 -17.59 11.14
CA ILE A 71 9.37 -18.21 11.63
C ILE A 71 9.31 -18.40 13.16
N CYS A 72 8.80 -17.41 13.91
CA CYS A 72 8.62 -17.55 15.36
C CYS A 72 7.63 -18.67 15.71
N GLU A 73 6.48 -18.75 15.03
CA GLU A 73 5.49 -19.80 15.23
C GLU A 73 6.08 -21.20 14.95
N GLU A 74 6.81 -21.37 13.83
CA GLU A 74 7.49 -22.63 13.48
C GLU A 74 8.61 -23.01 14.47
N MET A 75 9.28 -22.02 15.09
CA MET A 75 10.28 -22.28 16.14
C MET A 75 9.66 -22.67 17.47
N GLU A 76 8.50 -22.10 17.84
CA GLU A 76 7.78 -22.48 19.06
C GLU A 76 7.23 -23.89 18.98
N GLU A 77 6.67 -24.30 17.83
CA GLU A 77 6.20 -25.68 17.60
C GLU A 77 7.34 -26.70 17.74
N LYS A 78 8.50 -26.43 17.14
CA LYS A 78 9.69 -27.30 17.26
C LYS A 78 10.29 -27.40 18.65
N LYS A 79 9.98 -26.45 19.54
CA LYS A 79 10.45 -26.46 20.93
C LYS A 79 9.47 -27.20 21.86
N ALA A 80 8.23 -27.40 21.42
CA ALA A 80 7.20 -28.12 22.14
C ALA A 80 7.18 -29.64 21.84
N GLU A 81 7.81 -30.07 20.73
CA GLU A 81 8.20 -31.47 20.46
C GLU A 81 9.50 -31.86 21.21
#